data_AF-A0A7Y9RY95-F1
#
_entry.id   AF-A0A7Y9RY95-F1
#
_cell.length_a   1.000
_cell.length_b   1.000
_cell.length_c   1.000
_cell.angle_alpha   90.00
_cell.angle_beta   90.00
_cell.angle_gamma   90.00
#
_symmetry.space_group_name_H-M   'P 1'
#
loop_
_entity.id
_entity.type
_entity.pdbx_description
1 polymer ?
#
loop_
_entity_poly.entity_id
_entity_poly.type
_entity_poly.pdbx_seq_one_letter_code
_entity_poly.pdbx_strand_id
1 'polypeptide(L)'
;MNQLAKHLGAHLSTTASTKDLDRVMELGADEAVDYTQQDFSDALSGFDVVVDYLGGKNLDKSLAVLTPGGLAISMVGPPDPSFAAQLGKPVLKPVMALVSRKVRAKAKKHGVRYAFLFVQGNGDQGLSQGRFCI
;
A
#
# COMPACT_ATOMS: atom_id res chain seq x y z
N MET A 1 7.83 6.40 -7.12
CA MET A 1 6.63 6.77 -6.34
C MET A 1 6.66 8.25 -5.93
N ASN A 2 7.75 8.73 -5.30
CA ASN A 2 7.82 10.11 -4.76
C ASN A 2 7.69 11.23 -5.80
N GLN A 3 8.29 11.07 -6.99
CA GLN A 3 8.15 12.03 -8.09
C GLN A 3 6.67 12.18 -8.54
N LEU A 4 5.93 11.07 -8.56
CA LEU A 4 4.51 11.05 -8.95
C LEU A 4 3.63 11.70 -7.87
N ALA A 5 3.90 11.44 -6.59
CA ALA A 5 3.17 12.05 -5.47
C ALA A 5 3.36 13.58 -5.45
N LYS A 6 4.61 14.05 -5.60
CA LYS A 6 4.93 15.49 -5.68
C LYS A 6 4.26 16.16 -6.87
N HIS A 7 4.21 15.50 -8.03
CA HIS A 7 3.56 16.07 -9.22
C HIS A 7 2.03 16.18 -9.07
N LEU A 8 1.42 15.38 -8.19
CA LEU A 8 -0.01 15.43 -7.88
C LEU A 8 -0.34 16.34 -6.68
N GLY A 9 0.66 17.03 -6.10
CA GLY A 9 0.49 17.87 -4.91
C GLY A 9 0.13 17.08 -3.65
N ALA A 10 0.42 15.77 -3.61
CA ALA A 10 0.12 14.92 -2.48
C ALA A 10 1.23 15.01 -1.43
N HIS A 11 0.83 15.14 -0.15
CA HIS A 11 1.74 15.06 0.99
C HIS A 11 2.18 13.61 1.21
N LEU A 12 3.50 13.38 1.25
CA LEU A 12 4.07 12.06 1.38
C LEU A 12 4.71 11.86 2.75
N SER A 13 4.09 11.04 3.59
CA SER A 13 4.68 10.55 4.84
C SER A 13 5.23 9.13 4.65
N THR A 14 6.38 8.83 5.27
CA THR A 14 7.00 7.49 5.25
C THR A 14 7.48 7.07 6.62
N THR A 15 7.75 5.78 6.81
CA THR A 15 8.41 5.25 8.01
C THR A 15 9.82 4.78 7.67
N ALA A 16 10.80 5.09 8.51
CA ALA A 16 12.18 4.65 8.35
C ALA A 16 12.82 4.36 9.72
N SER A 17 14.00 3.75 9.73
CA SER A 17 14.79 3.62 10.96
C SER A 17 15.52 4.93 11.24
N THR A 18 15.95 5.19 12.48
CA THR A 18 16.64 6.44 12.87
C THR A 18 17.76 6.84 11.90
N LYS A 19 18.58 5.87 11.49
CA LYS A 19 19.72 6.06 10.59
C LYS A 19 19.35 6.40 9.15
N ASP A 20 18.11 6.11 8.74
CA ASP A 20 17.63 6.28 7.38
C ASP A 20 16.68 7.48 7.23
N LEU A 21 16.38 8.21 8.33
CA LEU A 21 15.48 9.37 8.34
C LEU A 21 15.94 10.45 7.36
N ASP A 22 17.20 10.88 7.46
CA ASP A 22 17.74 11.93 6.58
C ASP A 22 17.68 11.50 5.12
N ARG A 23 17.99 10.23 4.84
CA ARG A 23 17.94 9.66 3.50
C ARG A 23 16.52 9.68 2.93
N VAL A 24 15.50 9.30 3.70
CA VAL A 24 14.12 9.29 3.18
C VAL A 24 13.56 10.69 2.97
N MET A 25 13.99 11.67 3.77
CA MET A 25 13.67 13.08 3.56
C MET A 25 14.34 13.63 2.30
N GLU A 26 15.61 13.30 2.04
CA GLU A 26 16.32 13.64 0.80
C GLU A 26 15.66 13.03 -0.45
N LEU A 27 15.12 11.81 -0.33
CA LEU A 27 14.33 11.17 -1.38
C LEU A 27 12.96 11.84 -1.59
N GLY A 28 12.62 12.84 -0.78
CA GLY A 28 11.48 13.72 -0.96
C GLY A 28 10.23 13.28 -0.20
N ALA A 29 10.37 12.60 0.93
CA ALA A 29 9.31 12.57 1.92
C ALA A 29 9.09 13.97 2.51
N ASP A 30 7.84 14.34 2.74
CA ASP A 30 7.48 15.58 3.43
C ASP A 30 7.52 15.38 4.96
N GLU A 31 7.30 14.15 5.40
CA GLU A 31 7.37 13.73 6.81
C GLU A 31 7.91 12.29 6.92
N ALA A 32 8.75 12.02 7.91
CA ALA A 32 9.27 10.69 8.19
C ALA A 32 9.11 10.32 9.67
N VAL A 33 8.54 9.15 9.95
CA VAL A 33 8.42 8.61 11.30
C VAL A 33 9.43 7.51 11.55
N ASP A 34 10.14 7.62 12.67
CA ASP A 34 11.05 6.59 13.15
C ASP A 34 10.28 5.43 13.78
N TYR A 35 10.12 4.33 13.04
CA TYR A 35 9.39 3.17 13.54
C TYR A 35 10.09 2.47 14.71
N THR A 36 11.38 2.74 14.95
CA THR A 36 12.15 2.13 16.05
C THR A 36 11.88 2.81 17.39
N GLN A 37 11.38 4.05 17.36
CA GLN A 37 11.12 4.85 18.55
C GLN A 37 9.63 4.91 18.89
N GLN A 38 8.75 4.92 17.88
CA GLN A 38 7.31 5.01 18.08
C GLN A 38 6.53 4.24 17.02
N ASP A 39 5.29 3.91 17.34
CA ASP A 39 4.36 3.33 16.37
C ASP A 39 3.89 4.40 15.39
N PHE A 40 3.94 4.11 14.10
CA PHE A 40 3.49 5.09 13.10
C PHE A 40 2.00 5.40 13.24
N SER A 41 1.19 4.44 13.70
CA SER A 41 -0.26 4.66 13.85
C SER A 41 -0.63 5.61 14.98
N ASP A 42 0.31 5.87 15.89
CA ASP A 42 0.10 6.81 17.00
C ASP A 42 0.49 8.24 16.59
N ALA A 43 1.37 8.37 15.59
CA ALA A 43 1.89 9.65 15.11
C ALA A 43 1.19 10.14 13.83
N LEU A 44 0.71 9.21 12.99
CA LEU A 44 0.19 9.49 11.65
C LEU A 44 -1.30 9.17 11.58
N SER A 45 -2.09 10.09 11.04
CA SER A 45 -3.50 9.85 10.70
C SER A 45 -3.97 10.80 9.60
N GLY A 46 -5.11 10.50 8.97
CA GLY A 46 -5.72 11.37 7.97
C GLY A 46 -5.21 11.15 6.54
N PHE A 47 -4.78 9.94 6.20
CA PHE A 47 -4.30 9.61 4.85
C PHE A 47 -5.42 9.14 3.94
N ASP A 48 -5.40 9.54 2.68
CA ASP A 48 -6.33 9.01 1.68
C ASP A 48 -5.87 7.66 1.09
N VAL A 49 -4.55 7.42 1.07
CA VAL A 49 -3.93 6.22 0.53
C VAL A 49 -2.75 5.79 1.39
N VAL A 50 -2.66 4.49 1.70
CA VAL A 50 -1.49 3.87 2.33
C VAL A 50 -1.00 2.70 1.47
N VAL A 51 0.31 2.60 1.29
CA VAL A 51 0.96 1.47 0.60
C VAL A 51 1.68 0.61 1.64
N ASP A 52 1.19 -0.61 1.83
CA ASP A 52 1.67 -1.57 2.82
C ASP A 52 2.53 -2.67 2.18
N TYR A 53 3.77 -2.76 2.67
CA TYR A 53 4.75 -3.77 2.28
C TYR A 53 4.98 -4.83 3.37
N LEU A 54 4.36 -4.66 4.55
CA LEU A 54 4.64 -5.50 5.73
C LEU A 54 3.50 -6.47 6.03
N GLY A 55 2.26 -6.13 5.70
CA GLY A 55 1.11 -6.99 5.92
C GLY A 55 0.79 -7.18 7.40
N GLY A 56 -0.02 -8.21 7.69
CA GLY A 56 -0.32 -8.63 9.05
C GLY A 56 -0.85 -7.49 9.94
N LYS A 57 -0.20 -7.28 11.10
CA LYS A 57 -0.59 -6.22 12.05
C LYS A 57 -0.34 -4.80 11.51
N ASN A 58 0.66 -4.62 10.64
CA ASN A 58 0.94 -3.31 10.05
C ASN A 58 -0.14 -2.91 9.05
N LEU A 59 -0.72 -3.88 8.34
CA LEU A 59 -1.88 -3.63 7.51
C LEU A 59 -3.09 -3.22 8.34
N ASP A 60 -3.34 -3.84 9.49
CA ASP A 60 -4.43 -3.44 10.39
C ASP A 60 -4.27 -1.99 10.87
N LYS A 61 -3.04 -1.59 11.24
CA LYS A 61 -2.70 -0.21 11.59
C LYS A 61 -2.87 0.75 10.41
N SER A 62 -2.44 0.33 9.23
CA SER A 62 -2.60 1.09 7.99
C SER A 62 -4.07 1.39 7.68
N LEU A 63 -4.98 0.46 8.00
CA LEU A 63 -6.43 0.70 7.85
C LEU A 63 -6.95 1.76 8.83
N ALA A 64 -6.33 1.91 10.00
CA ALA A 64 -6.78 2.81 11.06
C ALA A 64 -6.33 4.27 10.85
N VAL A 65 -5.21 4.50 10.16
CA VAL A 65 -4.69 5.85 9.88
C VAL A 65 -5.35 6.53 8.67
N LEU A 66 -6.19 5.80 7.93
CA LEU A 66 -6.86 6.29 6.72
C LEU A 66 -8.10 7.14 7.05
N THR A 67 -8.37 8.12 6.19
CA THR A 67 -9.65 8.86 6.16
C THR A 67 -10.80 7.94 5.73
N PRO A 68 -12.06 8.24 6.10
CA PRO A 68 -13.21 7.51 5.57
C PRO A 68 -13.20 7.48 4.04
N GLY A 69 -13.34 6.28 3.45
CA GLY A 69 -13.25 6.06 2.00
C GLY A 69 -11.83 5.90 1.47
N GLY A 70 -10.81 6.10 2.30
CA GLY A 70 -9.39 5.89 1.98
C GLY A 70 -9.07 4.47 1.53
N LEU A 71 -7.89 4.27 0.96
CA LEU A 71 -7.47 3.03 0.32
C LEU A 71 -6.13 2.52 0.87
N ALA A 72 -6.16 1.32 1.46
CA ALA A 72 -4.94 0.55 1.72
C ALA A 72 -4.62 -0.34 0.53
N ILE A 73 -3.44 -0.15 -0.06
CA ILE A 73 -2.87 -0.99 -1.11
C ILE A 73 -1.80 -1.87 -0.47
N SER A 74 -1.97 -3.19 -0.46
CA SER A 74 -0.96 -4.09 0.11
C SER A 74 -0.33 -4.98 -0.96
N MET A 75 0.98 -5.15 -0.91
CA MET A 75 1.73 -6.03 -1.83
C MET A 75 1.97 -7.42 -1.26
N VAL A 76 1.84 -7.57 0.05
CA VAL A 76 2.09 -8.84 0.78
C VAL A 76 0.83 -9.36 1.50
N GLY A 77 -0.26 -8.58 1.47
CA GLY A 77 -1.55 -8.97 2.04
C GLY A 77 -2.28 -10.03 1.21
N PRO A 78 -3.40 -10.57 1.73
CA PRO A 78 -4.14 -11.61 1.04
C PRO A 78 -4.79 -11.08 -0.24
N PRO A 79 -4.64 -11.77 -1.39
CA PRO A 79 -5.18 -11.31 -2.67
C PRO A 79 -6.70 -11.14 -2.63
N ASP A 80 -7.17 -9.99 -3.13
CA ASP A 80 -8.60 -9.70 -3.24
C ASP A 80 -9.17 -10.18 -4.60
N PRO A 81 -10.49 -10.25 -4.79
CA PRO A 81 -11.10 -10.75 -6.02
C PRO A 81 -10.76 -9.96 -7.28
N SER A 82 -10.39 -8.68 -7.15
CA SER A 82 -9.91 -7.90 -8.29
C SER A 82 -8.65 -8.51 -8.89
N PHE A 83 -7.79 -9.10 -8.05
CA PHE A 83 -6.57 -9.78 -8.49
C PHE A 83 -6.86 -10.99 -9.39
N ALA A 84 -7.93 -11.74 -9.13
CA ALA A 84 -8.31 -12.87 -9.99
C ALA A 84 -8.64 -12.42 -11.44
N ALA A 85 -9.18 -11.21 -11.61
CA ALA A 85 -9.40 -10.63 -12.93
C ALA A 85 -8.07 -10.15 -13.55
N GLN A 86 -7.17 -9.56 -12.77
CA GLN A 86 -5.84 -9.16 -13.22
C GLN A 86 -5.00 -10.36 -13.70
N LEU A 87 -5.17 -11.52 -13.07
CA LEU A 87 -4.55 -12.79 -13.49
C LEU A 87 -5.20 -13.42 -14.74
N GLY A 88 -6.28 -12.86 -15.28
CA GLY A 88 -7.07 -13.48 -16.35
C GLY A 88 -7.77 -14.78 -15.92
N LYS A 89 -7.91 -15.02 -14.61
CA LYS A 89 -8.50 -16.25 -14.03
C LYS A 89 -9.71 -15.92 -13.16
N PRO A 90 -10.83 -15.44 -13.76
CA PRO A 90 -12.01 -15.02 -12.99
C PRO A 90 -12.63 -16.15 -12.15
N VAL A 91 -12.37 -17.42 -12.50
CA VAL A 91 -12.77 -18.60 -11.72
C VAL A 91 -12.19 -18.62 -10.30
N LEU A 92 -11.08 -17.91 -10.05
CA LEU A 92 -10.45 -17.83 -8.73
C LEU A 92 -11.10 -16.77 -7.81
N LYS A 93 -12.00 -15.92 -8.32
CA LYS A 93 -12.69 -14.89 -7.52
C LYS A 93 -13.29 -15.40 -6.20
N PRO A 94 -14.03 -16.54 -6.12
CA PRO A 94 -14.57 -17.02 -4.85
C PRO A 94 -13.48 -17.42 -3.85
N VAL A 95 -12.40 -18.05 -4.31
CA VAL A 95 -11.25 -18.40 -3.46
C VAL A 95 -10.58 -17.14 -2.94
N MET A 96 -10.30 -16.18 -3.81
CA MET A 96 -9.71 -14.89 -3.43
C MET A 96 -10.64 -14.09 -2.50
N ALA A 97 -11.95 -14.21 -2.67
CA ALA A 97 -12.92 -13.61 -1.77
C ALA A 97 -12.92 -14.26 -0.38
N LEU A 98 -12.63 -15.55 -0.27
CA LEU A 98 -12.54 -16.24 1.00
C LEU A 98 -11.25 -15.87 1.74
N VAL A 99 -10.10 -15.90 1.07
CA VAL A 99 -8.79 -15.61 1.70
C VAL A 99 -8.66 -14.16 2.14
N SER A 100 -9.20 -13.19 1.38
CA SER A 100 -9.20 -11.77 1.74
C SER A 100 -10.37 -11.36 2.65
N ARG A 101 -11.25 -12.30 3.06
CA ARG A 101 -12.47 -11.97 3.81
C ARG A 101 -12.19 -11.20 5.10
N LYS A 102 -11.19 -11.62 5.87
CA LYS A 102 -10.85 -11.00 7.16
C LYS A 102 -10.36 -9.57 6.99
N VAL A 103 -9.42 -9.32 6.07
CA VAL A 103 -8.88 -7.97 5.86
C VAL A 103 -9.93 -7.02 5.31
N ARG A 104 -10.76 -7.47 4.36
CA ARG A 104 -11.84 -6.63 3.82
C ARG A 104 -12.92 -6.34 4.85
N ALA A 105 -13.21 -7.29 5.75
CA ALA A 105 -14.13 -7.05 6.85
C ALA A 105 -13.58 -5.98 7.82
N LYS A 106 -12.28 -6.02 8.12
CA LYS A 106 -11.62 -4.95 8.90
C LYS A 106 -11.65 -3.62 8.15
N ALA A 107 -11.27 -3.59 6.88
CA ALA A 107 -11.33 -2.38 6.06
C ALA A 107 -12.74 -1.76 6.08
N LYS A 108 -13.77 -2.59 5.86
CA LYS A 108 -15.17 -2.14 5.95
C LYS A 108 -15.53 -1.60 7.34
N LYS A 109 -15.05 -2.22 8.42
CA LYS A 109 -15.27 -1.74 9.79
C LYS A 109 -14.67 -0.35 10.02
N HIS A 110 -13.51 -0.08 9.42
CA HIS A 110 -12.87 1.23 9.46
C HIS A 110 -13.46 2.22 8.43
N GLY A 111 -14.44 1.81 7.62
CA GLY A 111 -15.01 2.66 6.57
C GLY A 111 -14.05 2.91 5.39
N VAL A 112 -13.06 2.03 5.21
CA VAL A 112 -11.99 2.17 4.21
C VAL A 112 -11.99 1.00 3.23
N ARG A 113 -11.19 1.13 2.17
CA ARG A 113 -11.05 0.14 1.10
C ARG A 113 -9.70 -0.57 1.21
N TYR A 114 -9.67 -1.79 0.69
CA TYR A 114 -8.47 -2.61 0.60
C TYR A 114 -8.32 -3.13 -0.84
N ALA A 115 -7.10 -3.05 -1.37
CA ALA A 115 -6.73 -3.64 -2.64
C ALA A 115 -5.39 -4.37 -2.51
N PHE A 116 -5.29 -5.53 -3.14
CA PHE A 116 -4.03 -6.22 -3.33
C PHE A 116 -3.39 -5.74 -4.64
N LEU A 117 -2.13 -5.32 -4.56
CA LEU A 117 -1.33 -4.98 -5.72
C LEU A 117 -0.25 -6.02 -5.93
N PHE A 118 -0.33 -6.74 -7.05
CA PHE A 118 0.75 -7.60 -7.49
C PHE A 118 1.72 -6.81 -8.35
N VAL A 119 2.96 -6.67 -7.89
CA VAL A 119 4.04 -6.08 -8.69
C VAL A 119 4.84 -7.22 -9.31
N GLN A 120 4.69 -7.40 -10.62
CA GLN A 120 5.48 -8.38 -11.36
C GLN A 120 6.89 -7.83 -11.59
N GLY A 121 7.89 -8.44 -10.96
CA GLY A 121 9.29 -8.22 -11.31
C GLY A 121 9.58 -8.92 -12.63
N ASN A 122 9.40 -8.25 -13.76
CA ASN A 122 9.85 -8.77 -15.05
C ASN A 122 11.40 -8.76 -15.06
N GLY A 123 11.99 -9.90 -14.75
CA GLY A 123 13.43 -10.18 -14.91
C GLY A 123 13.81 -10.65 -16.32
N ASP A 124 12.90 -10.61 -17.28
CA ASP A 124 13.17 -11.04 -18.66
C ASP A 124 12.82 -9.92 -19.63
N GLN A 125 13.85 -9.22 -20.11
CA GLN A 125 13.72 -8.18 -21.12
C GLN A 125 13.58 -8.80 -22.50
N GLY A 126 12.36 -9.20 -22.83
CA GLY A 126 11.90 -9.38 -24.21
C GLY A 126 11.10 -8.15 -24.65
N LEU A 127 11.69 -7.33 -25.50
CA LEU A 127 11.11 -6.11 -26.08
C LEU A 127 9.74 -6.35 -26.74
N SER A 128 8.68 -5.70 -26.23
CA SER A 128 7.54 -5.22 -27.03
C SER A 128 6.54 -4.41 -26.18
N GLN A 129 6.69 -3.09 -26.26
CA GLN A 129 5.62 -2.08 -26.15
C GLN A 129 4.74 -2.07 -24.88
N GLY A 130 5.24 -1.36 -23.87
CA GLY A 130 4.42 -0.72 -22.84
C GLY A 130 5.23 0.40 -22.22
N ARG A 131 5.09 1.62 -22.73
CA ARG A 131 5.74 2.81 -22.14
C ARG A 131 5.14 3.00 -20.74
N PHE A 132 5.83 2.52 -19.70
CA PHE A 132 5.63 3.00 -18.35
C PHE A 132 6.73 4.01 -18.05
N CYS A 133 6.34 5.28 -18.02
CA CYS A 133 7.15 6.34 -17.42
C CYS A 133 7.03 6.15 -15.90
N ILE A 134 8.17 5.97 -15.23
CA ILE A 134 8.31 6.11 -13.77
C ILE A 134 8.83 7.50 -13.45
#